data_AF-A0A7K3DSI2-F1
#
_entry.id   AF-A0A7K3DSI2-F1
#
_cell.length_a   1.000
_cell.length_b   1.000
_cell.length_c   1.000
_cell.angle_alpha   90.00
_cell.angle_beta   90.00
_cell.angle_gamma   90.00
#
_symmetry.space_group_name_H-M   'P 1'
#
loop_
_entity.id
_entity.type
_entity.pdbx_description
1 polymer ?
#
loop_
_entity_poly.entity_id
_entity_poly.type
_entity_poly.pdbx_seq_one_letter_code
_entity_poly.pdbx_strand_id
1 'polypeptide(L)'
;MTSVVHRQDQDFKVADLSLAEFGRKEITLAEHEMPGLMAIRKEYAATQPLAGARVTGSLHMTVQTAVLIETLVALGAEVRW
;
A
#
# COMPACT_ATOMS: atom_id res chain seq x y z
N MET A 1 19.85 11.84 33.72
CA MET A 1 18.63 11.34 33.05
C MET A 1 18.13 12.43 32.12
N THR A 2 18.59 12.44 30.88
CA THR A 2 18.12 13.39 29.87
C THR A 2 17.21 12.59 28.95
N SER A 3 15.90 12.72 29.14
CA SER A 3 14.91 12.08 28.28
C SER A 3 15.02 12.72 26.89
N VAL A 4 15.60 11.98 25.94
CA VAL A 4 15.43 12.27 24.52
C VAL A 4 13.95 12.05 24.23
N VAL A 5 13.23 13.14 24.02
CA VAL A 5 11.85 13.10 23.54
C VAL A 5 11.92 12.61 22.10
N HIS A 6 11.65 11.33 21.86
CA HIS A 6 11.40 10.82 20.50
C HIS A 6 10.16 11.55 19.97
N ARG A 7 10.40 12.46 19.02
CA ARG A 7 9.37 13.18 18.28
C ARG A 7 8.59 12.13 17.51
N GLN A 8 7.29 11.95 17.78
CA GLN A 8 6.39 10.95 17.19
C GLN A 8 6.92 10.38 15.86
N ASP A 9 7.51 9.18 15.93
CA ASP A 9 8.17 8.51 14.82
C ASP A 9 7.10 8.07 13.80
N GLN A 10 6.83 8.91 12.80
CA GLN A 10 6.00 8.53 11.67
C GLN A 10 6.70 7.36 10.95
N ASP A 11 6.02 6.21 10.87
CA ASP A 11 6.56 4.96 10.31
C ASP A 11 6.58 4.95 8.77
N PHE A 12 7.12 6.02 8.17
CA PHE A 12 7.37 6.15 6.73
C PHE A 12 8.33 7.31 6.44
N LYS A 13 8.91 7.32 5.24
CA LYS A 13 9.72 8.43 4.74
C LYS A 13 9.43 8.66 3.26
N VAL A 14 8.76 9.77 2.96
CA VAL A 14 8.36 10.17 1.60
C VAL A 14 8.76 11.62 1.33
N ALA A 15 8.73 12.03 0.06
CA ALA A 15 9.13 13.38 -0.32
C ALA A 15 8.15 14.47 0.16
N ASP A 16 6.85 14.30 -0.10
CA ASP A 16 5.81 15.26 0.24
C ASP A 16 4.45 14.57 0.41
N LEU A 17 3.85 14.66 1.61
CA LEU A 17 2.53 14.09 1.91
C LEU A 17 1.38 14.87 1.29
N SER A 18 1.58 16.14 0.90
CA SER A 18 0.53 16.97 0.29
C SER A 18 0.09 16.42 -1.08
N LEU A 19 0.93 15.61 -1.72
CA LEU A 19 0.65 14.97 -3.00
C LEU A 19 -0.29 13.75 -2.89
N ALA A 20 -0.70 13.34 -1.69
CA ALA A 20 -1.51 12.14 -1.48
C ALA A 20 -2.85 12.19 -2.24
N GLU A 21 -3.51 13.35 -2.33
CA GLU A 21 -4.78 13.49 -3.06
C GLU A 21 -4.58 13.27 -4.57
N PHE A 22 -3.51 13.84 -5.13
CA PHE A 22 -3.16 13.62 -6.53
C PHE A 22 -2.80 12.16 -6.79
N GLY A 23 -1.97 11.57 -5.92
CA GLY A 23 -1.62 10.15 -6.00
C GLY A 23 -2.84 9.24 -5.96
N ARG A 24 -3.85 9.55 -5.13
CA ARG A 24 -5.10 8.79 -5.09
C ARG A 24 -5.87 8.85 -6.42
N LYS A 25 -5.93 10.02 -7.08
CA LYS A 25 -6.58 10.16 -8.39
C LYS A 25 -5.89 9.30 -9.45
N GLU A 26 -4.56 9.30 -9.48
CA GLU A 26 -3.77 8.47 -10.39
C GLU A 26 -3.93 6.97 -10.10
N ILE A 27 -3.99 6.57 -8.83
CA ILE A 27 -4.24 5.17 -8.43
C ILE A 27 -5.61 4.72 -8.94
N THR A 28 -6.67 5.50 -8.72
CA THR A 28 -8.01 5.18 -9.20
C THR A 28 -8.05 5.05 -10.73
N LEU A 29 -7.33 5.91 -11.45
CA LEU A 29 -7.21 5.77 -12.90
C LEU A 29 -6.49 4.48 -13.30
N ALA A 30 -5.39 4.15 -12.61
CA ALA A 30 -4.61 2.94 -12.89
C ALA A 30 -5.39 1.64 -12.61
N GLU A 31 -6.32 1.62 -11.66
CA GLU A 31 -7.18 0.45 -11.41
C GLU A 31 -7.99 0.04 -12.65
N HIS A 32 -8.42 1.01 -13.47
CA HIS A 32 -9.12 0.72 -14.73
C HIS A 32 -8.22 0.02 -15.76
N GLU A 33 -6.91 0.31 -15.75
CA GLU A 33 -5.90 -0.26 -16.65
C GLU A 33 -5.22 -1.52 -16.07
N MET A 34 -5.60 -1.94 -14.86
CA MET A 34 -5.03 -3.11 -14.18
C MET A 34 -6.09 -4.18 -13.87
N PRO A 35 -6.84 -4.68 -14.88
CA PRO A 35 -7.99 -5.56 -14.67
C PRO A 35 -7.61 -6.89 -13.98
N GLY A 36 -6.37 -7.37 -14.18
CA GLY A 36 -5.87 -8.57 -13.52
C GLY A 36 -5.84 -8.44 -11.99
N LEU A 37 -5.34 -7.31 -11.46
CA LEU A 37 -5.33 -7.08 -10.01
C LEU A 37 -6.74 -6.87 -9.46
N MET A 38 -7.59 -6.15 -10.19
CA MET A 38 -8.97 -5.91 -9.77
C MET A 38 -9.80 -7.21 -9.75
N ALA A 39 -9.56 -8.12 -10.71
CA ALA A 39 -10.16 -9.45 -10.71
C ALA A 39 -9.70 -10.28 -9.50
N ILE A 40 -8.40 -10.29 -9.20
CA ILE A 40 -7.84 -10.99 -8.04
C ILE A 40 -8.44 -10.44 -6.73
N ARG A 41 -8.54 -9.10 -6.58
CA ARG A 41 -9.20 -8.48 -5.41
C ARG A 41 -10.63 -9.01 -5.27
N LYS A 42 -11.41 -8.96 -6.36
CA LYS A 42 -12.82 -9.41 -6.35
C LYS A 42 -12.97 -10.89 -5.99
N GLU A 43 -12.08 -11.74 -6.51
CA GLU A 43 -12.13 -13.19 -6.30
C GLU A 43 -11.76 -13.59 -4.86
N TYR A 44 -10.72 -12.97 -4.29
CA TYR A 44 -10.11 -13.45 -3.05
C TYR A 44 -10.34 -12.56 -1.82
N ALA A 45 -10.96 -11.39 -1.96
CA ALA A 45 -11.21 -10.51 -0.81
C ALA A 45 -12.04 -11.20 0.29
N ALA A 46 -13.00 -12.07 -0.03
CA ALA A 46 -13.80 -12.73 1.00
C ALA A 46 -13.02 -13.80 1.78
N THR A 47 -12.05 -14.47 1.13
CA THR A 47 -11.30 -15.57 1.73
C THR A 47 -10.05 -15.11 2.48
N GLN A 48 -9.63 -13.84 2.28
CA GLN A 48 -8.48 -13.23 2.94
C GLN A 48 -7.24 -14.16 2.93
N PRO A 49 -6.78 -14.63 1.76
CA PRO A 49 -5.76 -15.68 1.69
C PRO A 49 -4.39 -15.24 2.21
N LEU A 50 -4.16 -13.93 2.33
CA LEU A 50 -2.92 -13.37 2.87
C LEU A 50 -3.04 -12.94 4.34
N ALA A 51 -4.14 -13.27 5.02
CA ALA A 51 -4.31 -12.97 6.44
C ALA A 51 -3.11 -13.49 7.27
N GLY A 52 -2.48 -12.59 8.02
CA GLY A 52 -1.30 -12.89 8.85
C GLY A 52 0.04 -12.88 8.09
N ALA A 53 0.02 -12.70 6.76
CA ALA A 53 1.24 -12.51 5.99
C ALA A 53 1.82 -11.10 6.27
N ARG A 54 3.14 -11.05 6.49
CA ARG A 54 3.91 -9.80 6.61
C ARG A 54 4.84 -9.67 5.42
N VAL A 55 4.45 -8.83 4.46
CA VAL A 55 5.15 -8.66 3.18
C VAL A 55 6.08 -7.44 3.26
N THR A 56 7.37 -7.65 3.00
CA THR A 56 8.33 -6.56 2.78
C THR A 56 8.65 -6.48 1.30
N GLY A 57 8.21 -5.40 0.64
CA GLY A 57 8.47 -5.16 -0.76
C GLY A 57 9.74 -4.35 -0.98
N SER A 58 10.42 -4.63 -2.09
CA SER A 58 11.50 -3.81 -2.62
C SER A 58 11.32 -3.75 -4.13
N LEU A 59 10.41 -2.87 -4.54
CA LEU A 59 10.07 -2.62 -5.94
C LEU A 59 9.88 -1.11 -6.11
N HIS A 60 10.06 -0.61 -7.33
CA HIS A 60 9.83 0.79 -7.65
C HIS A 60 8.48 1.29 -7.10
N MET A 61 8.50 2.38 -6.33
CA MET A 61 7.28 2.94 -5.74
C MET A 61 6.54 3.81 -6.77
N THR A 62 5.83 3.16 -7.69
CA THR A 62 5.02 3.80 -8.74
C THR A 62 3.52 3.69 -8.46
N VAL A 63 2.69 4.35 -9.28
CA VAL A 63 1.23 4.25 -9.22
C VAL A 63 0.75 2.80 -9.36
N GLN A 64 1.33 2.04 -10.27
CA GLN A 64 0.98 0.62 -10.49
C GLN A 64 1.34 -0.24 -9.26
N THR A 65 2.48 0.04 -8.62
CA THR A 65 2.87 -0.66 -7.40
C THR A 65 1.96 -0.30 -6.22
N ALA A 66 1.43 0.91 -6.15
CA ALA A 66 0.41 1.24 -5.16
C ALA A 66 -0.88 0.40 -5.35
N VAL A 67 -1.33 0.16 -6.59
CA VAL A 67 -2.45 -0.76 -6.87
C VAL A 67 -2.10 -2.20 -6.44
N LEU A 68 -0.87 -2.65 -6.67
CA LEU A 68 -0.40 -3.95 -6.17
C LEU A 68 -0.44 -4.03 -4.63
N ILE A 69 0.13 -3.03 -3.95
CA ILE A 69 0.17 -2.97 -2.48
C ILE A 69 -1.24 -3.00 -1.90
N GLU A 70 -2.15 -2.17 -2.41
CA GLU A 70 -3.54 -2.15 -1.96
C GLU A 70 -4.28 -3.46 -2.28
N THR A 71 -3.86 -4.20 -3.32
CA THR A 71 -4.36 -5.56 -3.57
C THR A 71 -3.92 -6.51 -2.47
N LEU A 72 -2.63 -6.52 -2.12
CA LEU A 72 -2.10 -7.38 -1.05
C LEU A 72 -2.82 -7.11 0.28
N VAL A 73 -3.02 -5.82 0.61
CA VAL A 73 -3.76 -5.41 1.82
C VAL A 73 -5.22 -5.85 1.75
N ALA A 74 -5.90 -5.66 0.61
CA ALA A 74 -7.28 -6.11 0.43
C ALA A 74 -7.44 -7.63 0.58
N LEU A 75 -6.38 -8.40 0.39
CA LEU A 75 -6.34 -9.85 0.58
C LEU A 75 -5.86 -10.28 1.98
N GLY A 76 -5.60 -9.34 2.88
CA GLY A 76 -5.32 -9.57 4.30
C GLY A 76 -3.85 -9.44 4.73
N ALA A 77 -2.95 -9.02 3.84
CA ALA A 77 -1.54 -8.84 4.17
C ALA A 77 -1.27 -7.55 4.97
N GLU A 78 -0.30 -7.62 5.88
CA GLU A 78 0.40 -6.44 6.40
C GLU A 78 1.61 -6.16 5.51
N VAL A 79 1.84 -4.90 5.15
CA VAL A 79 2.84 -4.52 4.16
C VAL A 79 3.81 -3.46 4.69
N ARG A 80 5.09 -3.61 4.33
CA ARG A 80 6.12 -2.56 4.37
C ARG A 80 6.75 -2.45 2.99
N TRP A 81 7.07 -1.25 2.56
CA TRP A 81 7.62 -0.96 1.25
C TRP A 81 8.76 0.06 1.34
#